data_AF-A0A2N0NC76-F1
#
_entry.id   AF-A0A2N0NC76-F1
#
_cell.length_a   1.000
_cell.length_b   1.000
_cell.length_c   1.000
_cell.angle_alpha   90.00
_cell.angle_beta   90.00
_cell.angle_gamma   90.00
#
_symmetry.space_group_name_H-M   'P 1'
#
loop_
_entity.id
_entity.type
_entity.pdbx_description
1 polymer ?
#
loop_
_entity_poly.entity_id
_entity_poly.type
_entity_poly.pdbx_seq_one_letter_code
_entity_poly.pdbx_strand_id
1 'polypeptide(L)'
;MQDLENLTLDPKYNDVLKTNEEIRPIWVLLVDGGLDKNPRHLKNIKTYCHFFQKFDLDYLTVQTHASGQSKYNPVERGMATLSEKLASITLPIDHFRLHLNTQGKVIIPELAL
;
A
#
# COMPACT_ATOMS: atom_id res chain seq x y z
N MET A 1 -12.49 -1.33 6.20
CA MET A 1 -12.23 -2.72 5.78
C MET A 1 -13.57 -3.46 5.78
N GLN A 2 -14.49 -3.08 4.88
CA GLN A 2 -15.76 -3.78 4.64
C GLN A 2 -15.67 -4.72 3.41
N ASP A 3 -14.58 -4.58 2.65
CA ASP A 3 -14.40 -5.26 1.37
C ASP A 3 -14.27 -6.77 1.50
N LEU A 4 -13.63 -7.26 2.58
CA LEU A 4 -13.46 -8.69 2.81
C LEU A 4 -14.79 -9.41 3.09
N GLU A 5 -15.75 -8.73 3.73
CA GLU A 5 -17.08 -9.28 3.93
C GLU A 5 -17.83 -9.39 2.61
N ASN A 6 -17.72 -8.36 1.75
CA ASN A 6 -18.33 -8.38 0.42
C ASN A 6 -17.79 -9.54 -0.43
N LEU A 7 -16.51 -9.90 -0.28
CA LEU A 7 -15.93 -11.06 -0.96
C LEU A 7 -16.58 -12.38 -0.55
N THR A 8 -17.01 -12.53 0.71
CA THR A 8 -17.74 -13.74 1.16
C THR A 8 -19.16 -13.85 0.60
N LEU A 9 -19.72 -12.73 0.15
CA LEU A 9 -21.05 -12.65 -0.45
C LEU A 9 -21.01 -12.80 -1.99
N ASP A 10 -19.88 -12.47 -2.61
CA ASP A 10 -19.71 -12.57 -4.06
C ASP A 10 -19.57 -14.05 -4.49
N PRO A 11 -20.51 -14.58 -5.32
CA PRO A 11 -20.50 -15.97 -5.76
C PRO A 11 -19.21 -16.38 -6.46
N LYS A 12 -18.49 -15.43 -7.07
CA LYS A 12 -17.23 -15.66 -7.77
C LYS A 12 -16.16 -16.30 -6.88
N TYR A 13 -16.21 -16.06 -5.57
CA TYR A 13 -15.20 -16.55 -4.62
C TYR A 13 -15.68 -17.75 -3.79
N ASN A 14 -16.88 -18.28 -4.04
CA ASN A 14 -17.42 -19.41 -3.26
C ASN A 14 -16.48 -20.62 -3.27
N ASP A 15 -15.89 -20.97 -4.40
CA ASP A 15 -14.99 -22.14 -4.50
C ASP A 15 -13.75 -22.00 -3.60
N VAL A 16 -13.30 -20.76 -3.39
CA VAL A 16 -12.11 -20.42 -2.62
C VAL A 16 -12.45 -20.24 -1.14
N LEU A 17 -13.53 -19.52 -0.83
CA LEU A 17 -13.87 -19.11 0.53
C LEU A 17 -14.80 -20.08 1.24
N LYS A 18 -15.48 -20.96 0.51
CA LYS A 18 -16.48 -21.88 1.07
C LYS A 18 -16.17 -23.33 0.77
N THR A 19 -16.75 -24.21 1.57
CA THR A 19 -16.81 -25.65 1.37
C THR A 19 -18.20 -26.08 1.83
N ASN A 20 -18.96 -26.76 0.96
CA ASN A 20 -20.37 -27.09 1.23
C ASN A 20 -21.21 -25.86 1.63
N GLU A 21 -21.01 -24.74 0.95
CA GLU A 21 -21.69 -23.45 1.20
C GLU A 21 -21.33 -22.75 2.53
N GLU A 22 -20.54 -23.39 3.39
CA GLU A 22 -20.04 -22.81 4.65
C GLU A 22 -18.67 -22.15 4.47
N ILE A 23 -18.41 -21.08 5.22
CA ILE A 23 -17.13 -20.38 5.18
C ILE A 23 -16.03 -21.30 5.70
N ARG A 24 -14.90 -21.38 4.98
CA ARG A 24 -13.74 -22.15 5.42
C ARG A 24 -13.19 -21.58 6.73
N PRO A 25 -12.89 -22.41 7.73
CA PRO A 25 -12.52 -21.95 9.06
C PRO A 25 -11.07 -21.42 9.16
N ILE A 26 -10.24 -21.64 8.13
CA ILE A 26 -8.82 -21.25 8.13
C ILE A 26 -8.59 -20.16 7.09
N TRP A 27 -8.22 -18.96 7.55
CA TRP A 27 -7.93 -17.82 6.68
C TRP A 27 -6.45 -17.39 6.81
N VAL A 28 -5.79 -17.30 5.65
CA VAL A 28 -4.42 -16.81 5.51
C VAL A 28 -4.43 -15.59 4.61
N LEU A 29 -4.34 -14.40 5.21
CA LEU A 29 -4.37 -13.14 4.48
C LEU A 29 -2.96 -12.62 4.25
N LEU A 30 -2.54 -12.55 2.99
CA LEU A 30 -1.31 -11.90 2.56
C LEU A 30 -1.68 -10.51 2.04
N VAL A 31 -1.32 -9.46 2.79
CA VAL A 31 -1.71 -8.09 2.48
C VAL A 31 -0.46 -7.30 2.11
N ASP A 32 -0.46 -6.70 0.92
CA ASP A 32 0.53 -5.67 0.60
C ASP A 32 0.11 -4.35 1.26
N GLY A 33 0.69 -4.11 2.44
CA GLY A 33 0.28 -3.04 3.33
C GLY A 33 1.35 -1.97 3.46
N GLY A 34 1.01 -0.73 3.05
CA GLY A 34 1.71 0.47 3.48
C GLY A 34 1.70 0.64 5.00
N LEU A 35 2.41 1.66 5.51
CA LEU A 35 2.64 1.86 6.95
C LEU A 35 1.35 1.85 7.79
N ASP A 36 0.23 2.32 7.23
CA ASP A 36 -1.09 2.47 7.85
C ASP A 36 -1.97 1.21 7.79
N LYS A 37 -1.65 0.27 6.89
CA LYS A 37 -2.32 -1.03 6.72
C LYS A 37 -1.65 -2.16 7.52
N ASN A 38 -0.64 -1.81 8.31
CA ASN A 38 0.10 -2.79 9.08
C ASN A 38 -0.80 -3.52 10.11
N PRO A 39 -0.71 -4.86 10.27
CA PRO A 39 -1.59 -5.61 11.15
C PRO A 39 -1.39 -5.24 12.63
N ARG A 40 -0.23 -4.66 12.98
CA ARG A 40 0.08 -4.25 14.36
C ARG A 40 -0.73 -3.05 14.86
N HIS A 41 -1.44 -2.34 13.99
CA HIS A 41 -2.29 -1.21 14.40
C HIS A 41 -3.59 -1.70 15.03
N LEU A 42 -3.96 -1.13 16.18
CA LEU A 42 -5.14 -1.55 16.95
C LEU A 42 -6.45 -1.53 16.14
N LYS A 43 -6.61 -0.56 15.22
CA LYS A 43 -7.78 -0.48 14.33
C LYS A 43 -7.94 -1.75 13.47
N ASN A 44 -6.81 -2.30 13.00
CA ASN A 44 -6.79 -3.48 12.14
C ASN A 44 -7.01 -4.73 12.98
N ILE A 45 -6.33 -4.85 14.14
CA ILE A 45 -6.53 -5.94 15.11
C ILE A 45 -8.00 -6.09 15.49
N LYS A 46 -8.67 -5.00 15.89
CA LYS A 46 -10.10 -5.02 16.24
C LYS A 46 -10.97 -5.57 15.11
N THR A 47 -10.64 -5.21 13.87
CA THR A 47 -11.40 -5.68 12.71
C THR A 47 -11.11 -7.15 12.41
N TYR A 48 -9.88 -7.63 12.58
CA TYR A 48 -9.57 -9.06 12.43
C TYR A 48 -10.26 -9.91 13.51
N CYS A 49 -10.33 -9.43 14.76
CA CYS A 49 -11.10 -10.10 15.80
C CYS A 49 -12.59 -10.17 15.46
N HIS A 50 -13.14 -9.10 14.88
CA HIS A 50 -14.53 -9.10 14.40
C HIS A 50 -14.75 -10.17 13.33
N PHE A 51 -13.86 -10.29 12.34
CA PHE A 51 -13.96 -11.32 11.31
C PHE A 51 -13.82 -12.74 11.87
N PHE A 52 -12.89 -12.96 12.79
CA PHE A 52 -12.70 -14.25 13.45
C PHE A 52 -13.99 -14.74 14.11
N GLN A 53 -14.68 -13.85 14.84
CA GLN A 53 -15.95 -14.18 15.49
C GLN A 53 -17.10 -14.30 14.49
N LYS A 54 -17.20 -13.38 13.53
CA LYS A 54 -18.32 -13.31 12.58
C LYS A 54 -18.38 -14.52 11.64
N PHE A 55 -17.24 -15.01 11.21
CA PHE A 55 -17.13 -16.13 10.28
C PHE A 55 -16.83 -17.47 10.98
N ASP A 56 -16.85 -17.48 12.31
CA ASP A 56 -16.55 -18.67 13.13
C ASP A 56 -15.25 -19.37 12.69
N LEU A 57 -14.17 -18.59 12.59
CA LEU A 57 -12.89 -19.11 12.12
C LEU A 57 -12.18 -19.90 13.22
N ASP A 58 -11.57 -21.02 12.86
CA ASP A 58 -10.65 -21.74 13.74
C ASP A 58 -9.25 -21.10 13.75
N TYR A 59 -8.88 -20.45 12.64
CA TYR A 59 -7.56 -19.85 12.47
C TYR A 59 -7.58 -18.64 11.53
N LEU A 60 -7.00 -17.54 11.98
CA LEU A 60 -6.78 -16.34 11.17
C LEU A 60 -5.35 -15.84 11.33
N THR A 61 -4.60 -15.83 10.24
CA THR A 61 -3.31 -15.13 10.18
C THR A 61 -3.36 -14.01 9.16
N VAL A 62 -2.80 -12.86 9.52
CA VAL A 62 -2.63 -11.73 8.61
C VAL A 62 -1.17 -11.38 8.55
N GLN A 63 -0.57 -11.57 7.38
CA GLN A 63 0.82 -11.26 7.13
C GLN A 63 0.89 -10.07 6.17
N THR A 64 1.66 -9.06 6.53
CA THR A 64 2.07 -8.03 5.59
C THR A 64 3.53 -8.20 5.26
N HIS A 65 3.92 -7.83 4.04
CA HIS A 65 5.33 -7.63 3.72
C HIS A 65 5.95 -6.73 4.79
N ALA A 66 7.03 -7.20 5.40
CA ALA A 66 7.61 -6.53 6.55
C ALA A 66 8.09 -5.14 6.15
N SER A 67 7.61 -4.10 6.85
CA SER A 67 8.09 -2.73 6.63
C SER A 67 9.61 -2.70 6.81
N GLY A 68 10.34 -2.22 5.81
CA GLY A 68 11.80 -2.24 5.81
C GLY A 68 12.42 -3.42 5.04
N GLN A 69 11.62 -4.33 4.46
CA GLN A 69 12.10 -5.21 3.39
C GLN A 69 12.22 -4.48 2.06
N SER A 70 11.58 -3.32 1.94
CA SER A 70 11.73 -2.36 0.86
C SER A 70 13.21 -1.97 0.64
N LYS A 71 14.03 -1.93 1.71
CA LYS A 71 15.49 -1.76 1.62
C LYS A 71 16.18 -2.87 0.80
N TYR A 72 15.55 -4.04 0.69
CA TYR A 72 16.05 -5.16 -0.09
C TYR A 72 15.50 -5.19 -1.52
N ASN A 73 14.42 -4.45 -1.84
CA ASN A 73 13.92 -4.30 -3.20
C ASN A 73 15.03 -3.68 -4.08
N PRO A 74 15.49 -4.35 -5.16
CA PRO A 74 16.59 -3.86 -5.98
C PRO A 74 16.33 -2.48 -6.58
N VAL A 75 15.09 -2.18 -6.95
CA VAL A 75 14.69 -0.88 -7.51
C VAL A 75 14.80 0.21 -6.45
N GLU A 76 14.20 -0.02 -5.29
CA GLU A 76 14.30 0.94 -4.18
C GLU A 76 15.73 1.08 -3.68
N ARG A 77 16.53 0.01 -3.66
CA ARG A 77 17.94 0.06 -3.26
C ARG A 77 18.79 0.85 -4.27
N GLY A 78 18.52 0.69 -5.56
CA GLY A 78 19.15 1.49 -6.62
C GLY A 78 18.79 2.96 -6.51
N MET A 79 17.56 3.28 -6.12
CA MET A 79 17.08 4.65 -5.95
C MET A 79 17.42 5.25 -4.57
N ALA A 80 17.60 4.44 -3.54
CA ALA A 80 17.71 4.85 -2.14
C ALA A 80 18.82 5.88 -1.91
N THR A 81 20.01 5.66 -2.46
CA THR A 81 21.15 6.58 -2.29
C THR A 81 20.88 7.95 -2.92
N LEU A 82 20.22 7.99 -4.07
CA LEU A 82 19.84 9.24 -4.71
C LEU A 82 18.69 9.91 -3.95
N SER A 83 17.64 9.16 -3.61
CA SER A 83 16.50 9.65 -2.85
C SER A 83 16.90 10.21 -1.48
N GLU A 84 17.82 9.56 -0.77
CA GLU A 84 18.37 10.04 0.51
C GLU A 84 19.12 11.36 0.34
N LYS A 85 19.99 11.46 -0.68
CA LYS A 85 20.70 12.71 -0.99
C LYS A 85 19.74 13.83 -1.39
N LEU A 86 18.67 13.52 -2.12
CA LEU A 86 17.69 14.50 -2.59
C LEU A 86 16.68 14.89 -1.49
N ALA A 87 16.35 14.01 -0.54
CA ALA A 87 15.34 14.25 0.49
C ALA A 87 15.68 15.42 1.43
N SER A 88 16.97 15.77 1.53
CA SER A 88 17.45 16.91 2.32
C SER A 88 17.78 18.14 1.48
N ILE A 89 17.56 18.08 0.16
CA ILE A 89 17.78 19.20 -0.74
C ILE A 89 16.45 19.94 -0.89
N THR A 90 16.39 21.13 -0.30
CA THR A 90 15.35 22.10 -0.67
C THR A 90 15.80 22.74 -1.97
N LEU A 91 15.14 22.39 -3.08
CA LEU A 91 15.37 23.08 -4.35
C LEU A 91 14.89 24.53 -4.18
N PRO A 92 15.75 25.54 -4.47
CA PRO A 92 15.30 26.92 -4.44
C PRO A 92 14.18 27.06 -5.47
N ILE A 93 13.00 27.49 -5.02
CA ILE A 93 11.83 27.74 -5.87
C ILE A 93 12.19 28.62 -7.08
N ASP A 94 13.19 29.49 -6.92
CA ASP A 94 13.57 30.49 -7.91
C ASP A 94 14.75 30.11 -8.80
N HIS A 95 15.46 29.01 -8.56
CA HIS A 95 16.62 28.65 -9.40
C HIS A 95 16.21 28.26 -10.82
N PHE A 96 15.01 27.67 -10.96
CA PHE A 96 14.44 27.28 -12.24
C PHE A 96 13.28 28.18 -12.67
N ARG A 97 12.67 29.00 -11.81
CA ARG A 97 11.57 29.89 -12.26
C ARG A 97 12.00 31.00 -13.23
N LEU A 98 13.30 31.27 -13.39
CA LEU A 98 13.81 32.24 -14.36
C LEU A 98 13.60 31.83 -15.82
N HIS A 99 13.25 30.56 -16.10
CA HIS A 99 12.97 30.14 -17.47
C HIS A 99 11.49 30.26 -17.85
N LEU A 100 10.59 30.64 -16.94
CA LEU A 100 9.18 30.90 -17.24
C LEU A 100 8.88 32.39 -17.09
N ASN A 101 8.12 32.95 -18.04
CA ASN A 101 7.56 34.29 -17.86
C ASN A 101 6.40 34.28 -16.85
N THR A 102 5.86 35.45 -16.52
CA THR A 102 4.69 35.62 -15.62
C THR A 102 3.41 34.92 -16.11
N GLN A 103 3.40 34.40 -17.34
CA GLN A 103 2.31 33.63 -17.95
C GLN A 103 2.62 32.12 -17.99
N GLY A 104 3.73 31.67 -17.39
CA GLY A 104 4.14 30.26 -17.35
C GLY A 104 4.73 29.74 -18.67
N LYS A 105 5.13 30.60 -19.61
CA LYS A 105 5.74 30.21 -20.89
C LYS A 105 7.27 30.19 -20.79
N VAL A 106 7.88 29.16 -21.35
CA VAL A 106 9.33 29.01 -21.43
C VAL A 106 9.94 30.17 -22.25
N ILE A 107 10.84 30.93 -21.63
CA ILE A 107 11.53 32.08 -22.23
C ILE A 107 12.95 31.74 -22.73
N ILE A 108 13.48 30.57 -22.36
CA ILE A 108 14.77 30.08 -22.85
C ILE A 108 14.53 29.10 -24.01
N PRO A 109 14.87 29.45 -25.26
CA PRO A 109 14.58 28.62 -26.44
C PRO A 109 15.20 27.22 -26.39
N GLU A 110 16.37 27.09 -25.76
CA GLU A 110 17.09 25.81 -25.61
C GLU A 110 16.36 24.81 -24.68
N LEU A 111 15.47 25.30 -23.81
CA LEU A 111 14.66 24.48 -22.90
C LEU A 111 13.24 24.22 -23.43
N ALA A 112 12.90 24.75 -24.62
CA ALA A 112 11.56 24.64 -25.21
C ALA A 112 11.43 23.52 -26.27
N LEU A 113 12.41 22.60 -26.31
CA LEU A 113 12.41 21.41 -27.18
C LEU A 113 11.46 20.32 -26.67
#